data_AF-A0A330G2U3-F1
#
_entry.id   AF-A0A330G2U3-F1
#
_cell.length_a   1.000
_cell.length_b   1.000
_cell.length_c   1.000
_cell.angle_alpha   90.00
_cell.angle_beta   90.00
_cell.angle_gamma   90.00
#
_symmetry.space_group_name_H-M   'P 1'
#
loop_
_entity.id
_entity.type
_entity.pdbx_description
1 polymer ?
#
loop_
_entity_poly.entity_id
_entity_poly.type
_entity_poly.pdbx_seq_one_letter_code
_entity_poly.pdbx_strand_id
1 'polypeptide(L)'
;MNTQYALKTLNQLRPVLIGFRKANGLTQKDVSERLGITQQTYARLEANPASAGFERLFRVFSVLGVEIVLSSREPLSDAKPEYGAMHNYSSLPARREKW
;
A
#
# COMPACT_ATOMS: atom_id res chain seq x y z
N MET A 1 14.38 14.05 -6.26
CA MET A 1 13.62 12.89 -6.80
C MET A 1 12.55 12.54 -5.78
N ASN A 2 11.28 12.47 -6.19
CA ASN A 2 10.20 12.10 -5.28
C ASN A 2 10.10 10.56 -5.25
N THR A 3 10.76 9.90 -4.29
CA THR A 3 10.77 8.44 -4.20
C THR A 3 9.49 7.96 -3.53
N GLN A 4 8.65 7.27 -4.28
CA GLN A 4 7.43 6.65 -3.75
C GLN A 4 7.74 5.24 -3.22
N TYR A 5 7.28 4.94 -2.01
CA TYR A 5 7.43 3.62 -1.40
C TYR A 5 6.06 2.97 -1.25
N ALA A 6 5.78 1.98 -2.09
CA ALA A 6 4.56 1.18 -1.98
C ALA A 6 4.64 0.25 -0.77
N LEU A 7 3.83 0.52 0.25
CA LEU A 7 3.67 -0.35 1.41
C LEU A 7 2.68 -1.48 1.05
N LYS A 8 3.19 -2.71 1.03
CA LYS A 8 2.42 -3.95 0.83
C LYS A 8 2.08 -4.64 2.15
N THR A 9 2.89 -4.42 3.20
CA THR A 9 2.69 -5.03 4.53
C THR A 9 3.03 -4.06 5.65
N LEU A 10 2.44 -4.27 6.84
CA LEU A 10 2.69 -3.41 8.01
C LEU A 10 4.14 -3.44 8.50
N ASN A 11 4.85 -4.55 8.31
CA ASN A 11 6.25 -4.70 8.71
C ASN A 11 7.20 -3.75 7.94
N GLN A 12 6.76 -3.23 6.80
CA GLN A 12 7.51 -2.26 6.02
C GLN A 12 7.45 -0.84 6.60
N LEU A 13 6.52 -0.53 7.51
CA LEU A 13 6.38 0.80 8.10
C LEU A 13 7.63 1.23 8.86
N ARG A 14 8.20 0.33 9.69
CA ARG A 14 9.37 0.65 10.52
C ARG A 14 10.59 1.09 9.70
N PRO A 15 11.10 0.29 8.74
CA PRO A 15 12.26 0.71 7.95
C PRO A 15 11.99 1.97 7.14
N VAL A 16 10.75 2.19 6.67
CA VAL A 16 10.34 3.40 5.95
C VAL A 16 10.40 4.64 6.86
N LEU A 17 9.82 4.58 8.06
CA LEU A 17 9.88 5.68 9.03
C LEU A 17 11.33 6.04 9.42
N ILE A 18 12.17 5.03 9.69
CA ILE A 18 13.60 5.23 10.00
C ILE A 18 14.31 5.88 8.81
N GLY A 19 14.02 5.42 7.59
CA GLY A 19 14.58 5.96 6.35
C GLY A 19 14.29 7.45 6.19
N PHE A 20 13.02 7.84 6.27
CA PHE A 20 12.62 9.25 6.17
C PHE A 20 13.18 10.10 7.29
N ARG A 21 13.20 9.59 8.53
CA ARG A 21 13.80 10.31 9.65
C ARG A 21 15.28 10.61 9.39
N LYS A 22 16.06 9.61 8.98
CA LYS A 22 17.48 9.77 8.67
C LYS A 22 17.72 10.66 7.44
N ALA A 23 16.90 10.52 6.40
CA ALA A 23 16.99 11.34 5.19
C ALA A 23 16.75 12.83 5.47
N ASN A 24 15.89 13.14 6.45
CA ASN A 24 15.64 14.51 6.93
C ASN A 24 16.65 14.98 8.01
N GLY A 25 17.68 14.18 8.32
CA GLY A 25 18.68 14.55 9.34
C GLY A 25 18.14 14.59 10.76
N LEU A 26 16.98 13.99 11.04
CA LEU A 26 16.33 14.04 12.34
C LEU A 26 16.81 12.90 13.24
N THR A 27 17.04 13.20 14.51
CA THR A 27 17.20 12.21 15.57
C THR A 27 15.83 11.77 16.11
N GLN A 28 15.80 10.70 16.91
CA GLN A 28 14.58 10.33 17.64
C GLN A 28 14.12 11.43 18.60
N LYS A 29 15.07 12.17 19.17
CA LYS A 29 14.80 13.30 20.06
C LYS A 29 14.10 14.42 19.32
N ASP A 30 14.60 14.82 18.15
CA ASP A 30 14.00 15.90 17.36
C ASP A 30 12.55 15.60 16.96
N VAL A 31 12.28 14.35 16.55
CA VAL A 31 10.91 13.94 16.21
C VAL A 31 10.02 13.94 17.46
N SER A 32 10.53 13.47 18.59
CA SER A 32 9.75 13.45 19.84
C SER A 32 9.39 14.86 20.34
N GLU A 33 10.32 15.82 20.23
CA GLU A 33 10.11 17.21 20.60
C GLU A 33 9.03 17.86 19.72
N ARG A 34 9.09 17.64 18.40
CA ARG A 34 8.06 18.14 17.47
C ARG A 34 6.69 17.51 17.69
N LEU A 35 6.65 16.29 18.22
CA LEU A 35 5.41 15.59 18.58
C LEU A 35 4.89 15.94 19.98
N GLY A 36 5.65 16.68 20.79
CA GLY A 36 5.31 16.96 22.19
C GLY A 36 5.27 15.71 23.08
N ILE A 37 6.10 14.71 22.77
CA ILE A 37 6.19 13.45 23.55
C ILE A 37 7.63 13.19 23.98
N THR A 38 7.83 12.25 24.91
CA THR A 38 9.20 11.86 25.30
C THR A 38 9.91 11.09 24.19
N GLN A 39 11.25 11.17 24.16
CA GLN A 39 12.07 10.37 23.24
C GLN A 39 11.82 8.87 23.41
N GLN A 40 11.64 8.38 24.64
CA GLN A 40 11.33 6.97 24.90
C GLN A 40 9.99 6.56 24.27
N THR A 41 8.99 7.44 24.35
CA THR A 41 7.68 7.19 23.72
C THR A 41 7.80 7.12 22.21
N TYR A 42 8.56 8.03 21.59
CA TYR A 42 8.81 7.97 20.14
C TYR A 42 9.62 6.73 19.74
N ALA A 43 10.66 6.36 20.49
CA ALA A 43 11.46 5.18 20.21
C ALA A 43 10.63 3.89 20.23
N ARG A 44 9.67 3.75 21.16
CA ARG A 44 8.71 2.63 21.19
C ARG A 44 7.80 2.63 19.96
N LEU A 45 7.33 3.80 19.54
CA LEU A 45 6.53 3.95 18.32
C LEU A 45 7.34 3.58 17.07
N GLU A 46 8.57 4.08 16.93
CA GLU A 46 9.43 3.77 15.77
C GLU A 46 9.82 2.28 15.75
N ALA A 47 9.94 1.63 16.91
CA ALA A 47 10.21 0.19 17.01
C ALA A 47 9.01 -0.68 16.59
N ASN A 48 7.77 -0.23 16.85
CA ASN A 48 6.55 -0.96 16.47
C ASN A 48 5.43 -0.01 15.98
N PRO A 49 5.58 0.59 14.77
CA PRO A 49 4.62 1.57 14.28
C PRO A 49 3.24 0.97 13.98
N ALA A 50 3.17 -0.33 13.66
CA ALA A 50 1.92 -1.02 13.35
C ALA A 50 0.94 -1.10 14.54
N SER A 51 1.45 -1.00 15.77
CA SER A 51 0.62 -0.95 16.98
C SER A 51 0.07 0.43 17.32
N ALA A 52 0.57 1.48 16.67
CA ALA A 52 0.09 2.84 16.90
C ALA A 52 -1.21 3.08 16.14
N GLY A 53 -2.14 3.81 16.75
CA GLY A 53 -3.34 4.27 16.06
C GLY A 53 -3.00 5.16 14.86
N PHE A 54 -3.87 5.15 13.86
CA PHE A 54 -3.64 5.86 12.59
C PHE A 54 -3.40 7.37 12.80
N GLU A 55 -4.14 8.03 13.68
CA GLU A 55 -3.95 9.46 13.98
C GLU A 55 -2.51 9.76 14.45
N ARG A 56 -1.97 8.88 15.31
CA ARG A 56 -0.62 9.05 15.83
C ARG A 56 0.44 8.83 14.74
N LEU A 57 0.24 7.84 13.88
CA LEU A 57 1.08 7.63 12.70
C LEU A 57 1.01 8.81 11.74
N PHE A 58 -0.18 9.37 11.53
CA PHE A 58 -0.38 10.54 10.67
C PHE A 58 0.47 11.73 11.13
N ARG A 59 0.43 12.04 12.43
CA ARG A 59 1.28 13.09 13.01
C ARG A 59 2.78 12.81 12.81
N VAL A 60 3.21 11.55 12.93
CA VAL A 60 4.60 11.16 12.67
C VAL A 60 4.96 11.42 11.21
N PHE A 61 4.11 11.03 10.26
CA PHE A 61 4.35 11.30 8.84
C PHE A 61 4.48 12.80 8.56
N SER A 62 3.61 13.63 9.13
CA SER A 62 3.70 15.09 9.00
C SER A 62 5.03 15.64 9.52
N VAL A 63 5.50 15.18 10.69
CA VAL A 63 6.79 15.62 11.26
C VAL A 63 7.99 15.17 10.42
N LEU A 64 7.88 14.00 9.78
CA LEU A 64 8.90 13.46 8.88
C LEU A 64 8.83 14.04 7.46
N GLY A 65 7.87 14.92 7.15
CA GLY A 65 7.66 15.43 5.80
C GLY A 65 7.22 14.35 4.80
N VAL A 66 6.47 13.35 5.27
CA VAL A 66 5.98 12.23 4.46
C VAL A 66 4.51 12.46 4.12
N GLU A 67 4.18 12.39 2.84
CA GLU A 67 2.81 12.39 2.35
C GLU A 67 2.28 10.95 2.23
N ILE A 68 1.01 10.75 2.55
CA ILE A 68 0.31 9.48 2.31
C ILE A 68 -0.50 9.60 1.03
N VAL A 69 -0.19 8.74 0.07
CA VAL A 69 -0.96 8.63 -1.18
C VAL A 69 -1.77 7.34 -1.11
N LEU A 70 -3.09 7.46 -1.26
CA LEU A 70 -3.99 6.33 -1.44
C LEU A 70 -4.27 6.16 -2.93
N SER A 71 -4.15 4.94 -3.42
CA SER A 71 -4.40 4.60 -4.83
C SER A 71 -5.33 3.40 -4.89
N SER A 72 -6.26 3.40 -5.85
CA SER A 72 -6.99 2.18 -6.17
C SER A 72 -5.99 1.14 -6.64
N ARG A 73 -6.15 -0.09 -6.15
CA ARG A 73 -5.51 -1.23 -6.81
C ARG A 73 -6.17 -1.36 -8.18
N GLU A 74 -5.40 -1.59 -9.24
CA GLU A 74 -6.02 -2.06 -10.48
C GLU A 74 -6.86 -3.30 -10.11
N PRO A 75 -8.10 -3.41 -10.60
CA PRO A 75 -8.82 -4.65 -10.46
C PRO A 75 -7.88 -5.73 -10.97
N LEU A 76 -7.62 -6.75 -10.16
CA LEU A 76 -7.13 -8.02 -10.70
C LEU A 76 -8.05 -8.24 -11.89
N SER A 77 -7.49 -8.29 -13.10
CA SER A 77 -8.30 -8.71 -14.23
C SER A 77 -8.71 -10.12 -13.85
N ASP A 78 -9.89 -10.26 -13.25
CA ASP A 78 -10.69 -11.45 -13.40
C ASP A 78 -10.85 -11.53 -14.90
N ALA A 79 -9.88 -12.21 -15.52
CA ALA A 79 -9.99 -12.67 -16.87
C ALA A 79 -11.27 -13.48 -16.85
N LYS A 80 -12.37 -12.82 -17.22
CA LYS A 80 -13.50 -13.51 -17.81
C LYS A 80 -12.85 -14.38 -18.88
N PRO A 81 -12.90 -15.71 -18.79
CA PRO A 81 -12.54 -16.50 -19.94
C PRO A 81 -13.44 -15.99 -21.07
N GLU A 82 -12.83 -15.56 -22.18
CA GLU A 82 -13.53 -15.29 -23.43
C GLU A 82 -14.16 -16.60 -23.92
N TYR A 83 -15.23 -17.06 -23.27
CA TYR A 83 -16.20 -17.95 -23.89
C TYR A 83 -17.12 -17.08 -24.74
N GLY A 84 -16.64 -16.70 -25.91
CA GLY A 84 -17.42 -15.87 -26.82
C GLY A 84 -16.80 -15.56 -28.18
N ALA A 85 -15.56 -15.98 -28.43
CA ALA A 85 -15.00 -15.96 -29.78
C ALA A 85 -14.86 -17.40 -30.29
N MET A 86 -15.53 -17.67 -31.41
CA MET A 86 -15.54 -18.92 -32.20
C MET A 86 -16.52 -20.02 -31.74
N HIS A 87 -17.72 -20.00 -32.31
CA HIS A 87 -18.03 -20.98 -33.35
C HIS A 87 -19.17 -20.47 -34.24
N ASN A 88 -18.80 -20.23 -35.49
CA ASN A 88 -19.68 -19.96 -36.60
C ASN A 88 -20.55 -21.21 -36.84
N TYR A 89 -21.74 -21.28 -36.25
CA TYR A 89 -22.69 -22.40 -36.42
C TYR A 89 -23.42 -22.36 -37.78
N SER A 90 -22.90 -21.64 -38.76
CA SER A 90 -23.53 -21.50 -40.09
C SER A 90 -23.18 -22.64 -41.06
N SER A 91 -22.47 -23.69 -40.63
CA SER A 91 -22.07 -24.80 -41.50
C SER A 91 -22.08 -26.16 -40.81
N LEU A 92 -23.14 -26.50 -40.07
CA LEU A 92 -23.41 -27.88 -39.70
C LEU A 92 -24.46 -28.48 -40.65
N PRO A 93 -24.15 -29.54 -41.43
CA PRO A 93 -25.14 -30.20 -42.25
C PRO A 93 -26.21 -30.79 -41.34
N ALA A 94 -27.47 -30.40 -41.58
CA ALA A 94 -28.63 -30.92 -40.88
C ALA A 94 -28.62 -32.45 -40.92
N ARG A 95 -28.40 -33.07 -39.76
CA ARG A 95 -28.62 -34.50 -39.54
C ARG A 95 -30.13 -34.74 -39.64
N ARG A 96 -30.60 -35.03 -40.86
CA ARG A 96 -31.93 -35.59 -41.12
C ARG A 96 -31.97 -36.98 -40.50
N GLU A 97 -32.54 -37.11 -39.31
CA GLU A 97 -33.05 -38.40 -38.87
C GLU A 97 -34.52 -38.50 -39.29
N LYS A 98 -34.80 -39.54 -40.08
CA LYS A 98 -36.14 -39.95 -40.50
C LYS A 98 -36.72 -40.86 -39.41
N TRP A 99 -37.82 -40.45 -38.80
CA TRP A 99 -38.88 -41.35 -38.31
C TRP A 99 -40.21 -40.66 -38.61
#